data_AF-A0A350Y880-F1
#
_entry.id   AF-A0A350Y880-F1
#
_cell.length_a   1.000
_cell.length_b   1.000
_cell.length_c   1.000
_cell.angle_alpha   90.00
_cell.angle_beta   90.00
_cell.angle_gamma   90.00
#
_symmetry.space_group_name_H-M   'P 1'
#
loop_
_entity.id
_entity.type
_entity.pdbx_description
1 polymer ?
#
loop_
_entity_poly.entity_id
_entity_poly.type
_entity_poly.pdbx_seq_one_letter_code
_entity_poly.pdbx_strand_id
1 'polypeptide(L)'
;MPEQWQQFGEVLVALDAVGYKGVKSLGGECFYRAKNYQQAVNSWEVDNVAKKPEYHRAKAKMVGMPDGLEYLVEAGDYDGIIGEWVGAGKPRDRRWLHYVAVALETKRYYQQAFVIYVWLDELVKVKECFELARQSTASIKLITVLFQYFFRKKYWSEGMDAIEKYLIPYIGTDPKKSAVKFEVVYEIACSELRSQQIRKDQQKRVEKFIKEYILSTSEWTQYLLMQQVGIALEKLGVLIGTLSFYEQFFDNYELEIRQFARERWIATKQKQEDYAKNQGKFDKAVKAKSELLKQSNSWSISPESVSLVPPAAPKERPRPKIHKSAAQSATQLKLKTIKQPVIQGLPSDSIIEQLEDGVIGFGVRHLRIKVMSSSKQVLIADSLNNREVRVDWAQCQVNIGEATIEVSGGNQLSFAIFASGYSGVLICDRKQSRLELEVQGCVSKISIDL
;
A
#
# COMPACT_ATOMS: atom_id res chain seq x y z
N MET A 1 -18.48 -35.42 -41.12
CA MET A 1 -17.02 -35.52 -41.35
C MET A 1 -16.29 -36.43 -40.35
N PRO A 2 -16.58 -36.44 -39.02
CA PRO A 2 -15.90 -37.36 -38.08
C PRO A 2 -16.07 -38.85 -38.43
N GLU A 3 -17.25 -39.24 -38.90
CA GLU A 3 -17.56 -40.63 -39.31
C GLU A 3 -16.70 -41.12 -40.48
N GLN A 4 -16.40 -40.26 -41.46
CA GLN A 4 -15.52 -40.61 -42.58
C GLN A 4 -14.09 -40.85 -42.10
N TRP A 5 -13.60 -40.03 -41.15
CA TRP A 5 -12.29 -40.24 -40.55
C TRP A 5 -12.23 -41.55 -39.75
N GLN A 6 -13.31 -41.91 -39.05
CA GLN A 6 -13.41 -43.19 -38.35
C GLN A 6 -13.30 -44.38 -39.32
N GLN A 7 -14.04 -44.34 -40.43
CA GLN A 7 -14.01 -45.39 -41.45
C GLN A 7 -12.63 -45.53 -42.10
N PHE A 8 -11.96 -44.42 -42.42
CA PHE A 8 -10.59 -44.47 -42.94
C PHE A 8 -9.62 -45.08 -41.93
N GLY A 9 -9.76 -44.75 -40.64
CA GLY A 9 -8.95 -45.36 -39.58
C GLY A 9 -9.13 -46.87 -39.51
N GLU A 10 -10.37 -47.36 -39.58
CA GLU A 10 -10.70 -48.78 -39.55
C GLU A 10 -10.09 -49.55 -40.72
N VAL A 11 -10.19 -48.99 -41.94
CA VAL A 11 -9.56 -49.58 -43.14
C VAL A 11 -8.05 -49.66 -43.00
N LEU A 12 -7.40 -48.61 -42.48
CA LEU A 12 -5.96 -48.59 -42.30
C LEU A 12 -5.49 -49.61 -41.25
N VAL A 13 -6.22 -49.77 -40.14
CA VAL A 13 -5.92 -50.83 -39.15
C VAL A 13 -6.09 -52.22 -39.76
N ALA A 14 -7.11 -52.44 -40.58
CA ALA A 14 -7.31 -53.72 -41.27
C ALA A 14 -6.18 -54.04 -42.25
N LEU A 15 -5.67 -53.03 -42.98
CA LEU A 15 -4.52 -53.20 -43.88
C LEU A 15 -3.24 -53.55 -43.12
N ASP A 16 -2.99 -52.91 -41.97
CA ASP A 16 -1.85 -53.24 -41.11
C ASP A 16 -1.89 -54.71 -40.64
N ALA A 17 -3.07 -55.18 -40.23
CA ALA A 17 -3.28 -56.56 -39.78
C ALA A 17 -2.98 -57.62 -40.86
N VAL A 18 -3.07 -57.26 -42.14
CA VAL A 18 -2.76 -58.13 -43.29
C VAL A 18 -1.29 -57.98 -43.75
N GLY A 19 -0.49 -57.16 -43.08
CA GLY A 19 0.97 -57.07 -43.25
C GLY A 19 1.48 -55.81 -43.95
N TYR A 20 0.62 -54.83 -44.23
CA TYR A 20 1.05 -53.53 -44.77
C TYR A 20 1.66 -52.66 -43.66
N LYS A 21 3.00 -52.69 -43.51
CA LYS A 21 3.69 -51.97 -42.44
C LYS A 21 3.56 -50.44 -42.60
N GLY A 22 3.40 -49.74 -41.47
CA GLY A 22 3.47 -48.28 -41.39
C GLY A 22 2.15 -47.55 -41.68
N VAL A 23 1.06 -48.27 -41.97
CA VAL A 23 -0.27 -47.67 -42.18
C VAL A 23 -1.04 -47.47 -40.87
N LYS A 24 -0.66 -48.17 -39.80
CA LYS A 24 -1.28 -48.06 -38.47
C LYS A 24 -1.13 -46.69 -37.84
N SER A 25 0.04 -46.06 -37.99
CA SER A 25 0.25 -44.68 -37.51
C SER A 25 -0.70 -43.68 -38.18
N LEU A 26 -0.99 -43.88 -39.47
CA LEU A 26 -1.97 -43.08 -40.22
C LEU A 26 -3.40 -43.38 -39.74
N GLY A 27 -3.70 -44.64 -39.42
CA GLY A 27 -4.94 -45.02 -38.76
C GLY A 27 -5.16 -44.26 -37.44
N GLY A 28 -4.10 -44.12 -36.63
CA GLY A 28 -4.15 -43.30 -35.42
C GLY A 28 -4.47 -41.82 -35.69
N GLU A 29 -3.91 -41.23 -36.75
CA GLU A 29 -4.24 -39.86 -37.17
C GLU A 29 -5.70 -39.72 -37.61
N CYS A 30 -6.23 -40.70 -38.33
CA CYS A 30 -7.63 -40.77 -38.71
C CYS A 30 -8.54 -40.85 -37.47
N PHE A 31 -8.27 -41.74 -36.51
CA PHE A 31 -9.04 -41.84 -35.28
C PHE A 31 -8.99 -40.57 -34.43
N TYR A 32 -7.83 -39.90 -34.38
CA TYR A 32 -7.72 -38.62 -33.69
C TYR A 32 -8.63 -37.55 -34.29
N ARG A 33 -8.66 -37.44 -35.63
CA ARG A 33 -9.56 -36.52 -36.36
C ARG A 33 -11.03 -36.89 -36.19
N ALA A 34 -11.33 -38.17 -36.01
CA ALA A 34 -12.64 -38.68 -35.67
C ALA A 34 -13.04 -38.42 -34.19
N LYS A 35 -12.12 -37.91 -33.36
CA LYS A 35 -12.26 -37.76 -31.89
C LYS A 35 -12.37 -39.08 -31.14
N ASN A 36 -11.96 -40.19 -31.75
CA ASN A 36 -11.87 -41.50 -31.10
C ASN A 36 -10.47 -41.67 -30.47
N TYR A 37 -10.25 -40.94 -29.36
CA TYR A 37 -8.92 -40.83 -28.76
C TYR A 37 -8.37 -42.16 -28.23
N GLN A 38 -9.23 -43.08 -27.78
CA GLN A 38 -8.80 -44.40 -27.32
C GLN A 38 -8.17 -45.22 -28.46
N GLN A 39 -8.84 -45.30 -29.62
CA GLN A 39 -8.30 -46.03 -30.77
C GLN A 39 -7.06 -45.34 -31.34
N ALA A 40 -7.00 -44.01 -31.32
CA ALA A 40 -5.83 -43.25 -31.73
C ALA A 40 -4.59 -43.59 -30.88
N VAL A 41 -4.72 -43.52 -29.55
CA VAL A 41 -3.66 -43.85 -28.59
C VAL A 41 -3.21 -45.31 -28.76
N ASN A 42 -4.14 -46.27 -28.82
CA ASN A 42 -3.81 -47.68 -29.01
C ASN A 42 -3.04 -47.93 -30.33
N SER A 43 -3.38 -47.20 -31.39
CA SER A 43 -2.70 -47.31 -32.68
C SER A 43 -1.26 -46.80 -32.61
N TRP A 44 -1.00 -45.75 -31.83
CA TRP A 44 0.33 -45.13 -31.70
C TRP A 44 1.25 -45.81 -30.68
N GLU A 45 0.71 -46.41 -29.61
CA GLU A 45 1.51 -47.11 -28.58
C GLU A 45 2.22 -48.35 -29.14
N VAL A 46 1.59 -49.06 -30.09
CA VAL A 46 2.14 -50.30 -30.67
C VAL A 46 3.36 -50.03 -31.57
N ASP A 47 3.42 -48.87 -32.22
CA ASP A 47 4.49 -48.53 -33.17
C ASP A 47 5.67 -47.80 -32.49
N ASN A 48 5.65 -47.63 -31.15
CA ASN A 48 6.65 -46.86 -30.38
C ASN A 48 6.84 -45.42 -30.91
N VAL A 49 5.84 -44.85 -31.59
CA VAL A 49 5.79 -43.47 -32.11
C VAL A 49 5.33 -42.49 -31.01
N ALA A 50 5.57 -42.85 -29.74
CA ALA A 50 5.05 -42.21 -28.52
C ALA A 50 5.63 -40.80 -28.21
N LYS A 51 5.94 -40.00 -29.24
CA LYS A 51 6.57 -38.68 -29.12
C LYS A 51 5.89 -37.57 -29.95
N LYS A 52 4.76 -37.84 -30.60
CA LYS A 52 4.03 -36.82 -31.37
C LYS A 52 3.11 -36.01 -30.44
N PRO A 53 2.99 -34.68 -30.59
CA PRO A 53 2.08 -33.86 -29.79
C PRO A 53 0.61 -34.34 -29.82
N GLU A 54 0.14 -34.87 -30.95
CA GLU A 54 -1.21 -35.40 -31.12
C GLU A 54 -1.49 -36.61 -30.23
N TYR A 55 -0.48 -37.46 -30.02
CA TYR A 55 -0.57 -38.60 -29.10
C TYR A 55 -0.84 -38.11 -27.67
N HIS A 56 -0.03 -37.17 -27.18
CA HIS A 56 -0.19 -36.64 -25.84
C HIS A 56 -1.51 -35.88 -25.66
N ARG A 57 -1.97 -35.11 -26.67
CA ARG A 57 -3.31 -34.49 -26.66
C ARG A 57 -4.44 -35.53 -26.57
N ALA A 58 -4.34 -36.62 -27.33
CA ALA A 58 -5.32 -37.70 -27.29
C ALA A 58 -5.34 -38.39 -25.92
N LYS A 59 -4.14 -38.67 -25.36
CA LYS A 59 -3.98 -39.26 -24.03
C LYS A 59 -4.57 -38.36 -22.94
N ALA A 60 -4.33 -37.05 -23.00
CA ALA A 60 -4.93 -36.07 -22.09
C ALA A 60 -6.46 -36.15 -22.07
N LYS A 61 -7.09 -36.26 -23.25
CA LYS A 61 -8.55 -36.36 -23.40
C LYS A 61 -9.11 -37.70 -22.91
N MET A 62 -8.35 -38.77 -23.06
CA MET A 62 -8.73 -40.10 -22.57
C MET A 62 -8.66 -40.19 -21.04
N VAL A 63 -7.61 -39.62 -20.43
CA VAL A 63 -7.43 -39.61 -18.97
C VAL A 63 -8.39 -38.64 -18.28
N GLY A 64 -8.68 -37.50 -18.92
CA GLY A 64 -9.53 -36.44 -18.35
C GLY A 64 -8.76 -35.49 -17.44
N MET A 65 -9.36 -34.37 -17.06
CA MET A 65 -8.70 -33.32 -16.28
C MET A 65 -9.01 -33.44 -14.77
N PRO A 66 -8.07 -33.14 -13.86
CA PRO A 66 -6.75 -32.52 -14.10
C PRO A 66 -5.62 -33.47 -14.51
N ASP A 67 -5.78 -34.78 -14.36
CA ASP A 67 -4.66 -35.72 -14.49
C ASP A 67 -4.08 -35.74 -15.93
N GLY A 68 -4.90 -35.39 -16.92
CA GLY A 68 -4.52 -35.22 -18.32
C GLY A 68 -3.67 -33.98 -18.64
N LEU A 69 -3.51 -33.04 -17.70
CA LEU A 69 -2.76 -31.80 -17.92
C LEU A 69 -1.26 -32.04 -18.16
N GLU A 70 -0.68 -33.06 -17.53
CA GLU A 70 0.71 -33.45 -17.74
C GLU A 70 0.99 -33.78 -19.22
N TYR A 71 0.10 -34.57 -19.83
CA TYR A 71 0.20 -34.88 -21.26
C TYR A 71 0.04 -33.63 -22.14
N LEU A 72 -0.79 -32.66 -21.75
CA LEU A 72 -0.85 -31.40 -22.51
C LEU A 72 0.45 -30.59 -22.42
N VAL A 73 1.18 -30.67 -21.31
CA VAL A 73 2.51 -30.07 -21.19
C VAL A 73 3.51 -30.79 -22.11
N GLU A 74 3.51 -32.13 -22.13
CA GLU A 74 4.33 -32.91 -23.05
C GLU A 74 4.03 -32.59 -24.53
N ALA A 75 2.76 -32.29 -24.84
CA ALA A 75 2.34 -31.84 -26.17
C ALA A 75 2.76 -30.39 -26.50
N GLY A 76 3.24 -29.61 -25.52
CA GLY A 76 3.45 -28.16 -25.64
C GLY A 76 2.15 -27.37 -25.83
N ASP A 77 1.00 -27.94 -25.48
CA ASP A 77 -0.33 -27.37 -25.74
C ASP A 77 -0.81 -26.49 -24.57
N TYR A 78 -0.07 -25.40 -24.36
CA TYR A 78 -0.37 -24.45 -23.28
C TYR A 78 -1.70 -23.70 -23.48
N ASP A 79 -2.13 -23.48 -24.73
CA ASP A 79 -3.44 -22.87 -25.00
C ASP A 79 -4.57 -23.85 -24.63
N GLY A 80 -4.38 -25.15 -24.89
CA GLY A 80 -5.26 -26.22 -24.43
C GLY A 80 -5.37 -26.24 -22.91
N ILE A 81 -4.25 -26.20 -22.17
CA ILE A 81 -4.24 -26.15 -20.69
C ILE A 81 -5.07 -24.98 -20.16
N ILE A 82 -4.85 -23.78 -20.70
CA ILE A 82 -5.59 -22.58 -20.29
C ILE A 82 -7.08 -22.72 -20.64
N GLY A 83 -7.39 -23.24 -21.82
CA GLY A 83 -8.76 -23.49 -22.28
C GLY A 83 -9.53 -24.45 -21.38
N GLU A 84 -8.94 -25.59 -21.03
CA GLU A 84 -9.53 -26.56 -20.11
C GLU A 84 -9.76 -25.96 -18.71
N TRP A 85 -8.79 -25.18 -18.21
CA TRP A 85 -8.92 -24.53 -16.91
C TRP A 85 -10.05 -23.50 -16.88
N VAL A 86 -10.20 -22.71 -17.94
CA VAL A 86 -11.30 -21.76 -18.08
C VAL A 86 -12.64 -22.49 -18.23
N GLY A 87 -12.69 -23.55 -19.05
CA GLY A 87 -13.89 -24.37 -19.27
C GLY A 87 -14.37 -25.07 -17.99
N ALA A 88 -13.45 -25.48 -17.12
CA ALA A 88 -13.74 -26.05 -15.82
C ALA A 88 -14.12 -25.02 -14.73
N GLY A 89 -14.27 -23.74 -15.09
CA GLY A 89 -14.65 -22.69 -14.14
C GLY A 89 -13.50 -22.15 -13.28
N LYS A 90 -12.25 -22.25 -13.75
CA LYS A 90 -11.03 -21.77 -13.09
C LYS A 90 -10.84 -22.35 -11.67
N PRO A 91 -10.80 -23.69 -11.52
CA PRO A 91 -10.57 -24.33 -10.24
C PRO A 91 -9.25 -23.84 -9.59
N ARG A 92 -9.25 -23.75 -8.26
CA ARG A 92 -8.08 -23.35 -7.44
C ARG A 92 -7.34 -24.54 -6.83
N ASP A 93 -7.64 -25.75 -7.30
CA ASP A 93 -6.96 -26.97 -6.86
C ASP A 93 -5.50 -26.98 -7.33
N ARG A 94 -4.56 -27.37 -6.46
CA ARG A 94 -3.12 -27.32 -6.75
C ARG A 94 -2.71 -28.15 -7.97
N ARG A 95 -3.42 -29.26 -8.25
CA ARG A 95 -3.16 -30.13 -9.41
C ARG A 95 -3.43 -29.41 -10.73
N TRP A 96 -4.37 -28.47 -10.74
CA TRP A 96 -4.58 -27.58 -11.89
C TRP A 96 -3.53 -26.48 -11.94
N LEU A 97 -3.36 -25.79 -10.80
CA LEU A 97 -2.62 -24.54 -10.75
C LEU A 97 -1.15 -24.70 -11.15
N HIS A 98 -0.50 -25.82 -10.84
CA HIS A 98 0.89 -26.06 -11.22
C HIS A 98 1.10 -25.98 -12.74
N TYR A 99 0.25 -26.67 -13.52
CA TYR A 99 0.34 -26.65 -14.99
C TYR A 99 -0.16 -25.33 -15.58
N VAL A 100 -1.24 -24.76 -15.00
CA VAL A 100 -1.82 -23.51 -15.48
C VAL A 100 -0.87 -22.33 -15.28
N ALA A 101 -0.15 -22.26 -14.14
CA ALA A 101 0.80 -21.19 -13.88
C ALA A 101 1.91 -21.16 -14.94
N VAL A 102 2.49 -22.32 -15.23
CA VAL A 102 3.53 -22.49 -16.26
C VAL A 102 2.97 -22.13 -17.64
N ALA A 103 1.78 -22.63 -18.00
CA ALA A 103 1.16 -22.32 -19.29
C ALA A 103 0.93 -20.81 -19.48
N LEU A 104 0.39 -20.13 -18.46
CA LEU A 104 0.20 -18.68 -18.46
C LEU A 104 1.53 -17.92 -18.57
N GLU A 105 2.56 -18.35 -17.85
CA GLU A 105 3.91 -17.78 -17.92
C GLU A 105 4.51 -17.93 -19.32
N THR A 106 4.46 -19.13 -19.91
CA THR A 106 4.95 -19.40 -21.27
C THR A 106 4.22 -18.57 -22.33
N LYS A 107 2.92 -18.35 -22.14
CA LYS A 107 2.09 -17.48 -22.99
C LYS A 107 2.21 -15.99 -22.65
N ARG A 108 3.11 -15.61 -21.74
CA ARG A 108 3.38 -14.24 -21.29
C ARG A 108 2.20 -13.53 -20.65
N TYR A 109 1.23 -14.28 -20.12
CA TYR A 109 0.11 -13.78 -19.32
C TYR A 109 0.54 -13.56 -17.87
N TYR A 110 1.61 -12.79 -17.66
CA TYR A 110 2.31 -12.66 -16.38
C TYR A 110 1.44 -12.15 -15.22
N GLN A 111 0.45 -11.29 -15.50
CA GLN A 111 -0.48 -10.82 -14.45
C GLN A 111 -1.33 -11.97 -13.88
N GLN A 112 -1.76 -12.89 -14.74
CA GLN A 112 -2.56 -14.05 -14.32
C GLN A 112 -1.65 -15.08 -13.67
N ALA A 113 -0.50 -15.39 -14.28
CA ALA A 113 0.50 -16.28 -13.71
C ALA A 113 0.93 -15.85 -12.30
N PHE A 114 1.18 -14.55 -12.09
CA PHE A 114 1.47 -13.97 -10.77
C PHE A 114 0.42 -14.33 -9.72
N VAL A 115 -0.87 -14.16 -10.03
CA VAL A 115 -1.96 -14.49 -9.09
C VAL A 115 -2.00 -15.99 -8.78
N ILE A 116 -1.75 -16.84 -9.78
CA ILE A 116 -1.69 -18.29 -9.56
C ILE A 116 -0.49 -18.67 -8.69
N TYR A 117 0.69 -18.11 -8.94
CA TYR A 117 1.87 -18.34 -8.11
C TYR A 117 1.70 -17.84 -6.67
N VAL A 118 0.93 -16.76 -6.44
CA VAL A 118 0.53 -16.32 -5.10
C VAL A 118 -0.31 -17.38 -4.39
N TRP A 119 -1.23 -18.05 -5.10
CA TRP A 119 -2.04 -19.15 -4.53
C TRP A 119 -1.22 -20.41 -4.28
N LEU A 120 -0.27 -20.71 -5.16
CA LEU A 120 0.65 -21.85 -5.01
C LEU A 120 1.69 -21.64 -3.89
N ASP A 121 1.92 -20.38 -3.51
CA ASP A 121 2.93 -19.95 -2.54
C ASP A 121 4.37 -20.11 -3.03
N GLU A 122 4.61 -19.78 -4.29
CA GLU A 122 5.93 -19.89 -4.93
C GLU A 122 6.63 -18.53 -4.99
N LEU A 123 7.28 -18.15 -3.89
CA LEU A 123 7.86 -16.80 -3.68
C LEU A 123 8.74 -16.32 -4.84
N VAL A 124 9.62 -17.18 -5.36
CA VAL A 124 10.54 -16.83 -6.46
C VAL A 124 9.75 -16.47 -7.71
N LYS A 125 8.80 -17.33 -8.10
CA LYS A 125 7.93 -17.14 -9.27
C LYS A 125 6.99 -15.95 -9.12
N VAL A 126 6.47 -15.70 -7.92
CA VAL A 126 5.70 -14.48 -7.61
C VAL A 126 6.51 -13.22 -7.94
N LYS A 127 7.77 -13.15 -7.50
CA LYS A 127 8.63 -11.98 -7.74
C LYS A 127 8.98 -11.82 -9.22
N GLU A 128 9.33 -12.91 -9.90
CA GLU A 128 9.64 -12.90 -11.34
C GLU A 128 8.45 -12.45 -12.17
N CYS A 129 7.28 -13.08 -11.98
CA CYS A 129 6.07 -12.75 -12.71
C CYS A 129 5.58 -11.33 -12.39
N PHE A 130 5.74 -10.85 -11.15
CA PHE A 130 5.41 -9.48 -10.80
C PHE A 130 6.27 -8.47 -11.55
N GLU A 131 7.59 -8.69 -11.66
CA GLU A 131 8.48 -7.79 -12.41
C GLU A 131 8.13 -7.75 -13.90
N LEU A 132 7.87 -8.92 -14.50
CA LEU A 132 7.48 -9.02 -15.91
C LEU A 132 6.10 -8.38 -16.15
N ALA A 133 5.14 -8.60 -15.26
CA ALA A 133 3.80 -7.99 -15.33
C ALA A 133 3.83 -6.46 -15.18
N ARG A 134 4.77 -5.93 -14.40
CA ARG A 134 4.91 -4.49 -14.16
C ARG A 134 5.39 -3.73 -15.41
N GLN A 135 6.21 -4.38 -16.26
CA GLN A 135 6.74 -3.78 -17.49
C GLN A 135 5.63 -3.43 -18.48
N SER A 136 4.54 -4.21 -18.54
CA SER A 136 3.43 -3.95 -19.47
C SER A 136 2.43 -2.94 -18.91
N THR A 137 2.12 -2.98 -17.61
CA THR A 137 1.28 -1.98 -16.91
C THR A 137 1.25 -2.27 -15.41
N ALA A 138 1.86 -1.40 -14.60
CA ALA A 138 1.82 -1.50 -13.14
C ALA A 138 0.43 -1.11 -12.59
N SER A 139 -0.45 -2.10 -12.38
CA SER A 139 -1.75 -1.83 -11.75
C SER A 139 -1.63 -1.80 -10.23
N ILE A 140 -2.36 -0.85 -9.61
CA ILE A 140 -2.54 -0.72 -8.15
C ILE A 140 -2.86 -2.09 -7.53
N LYS A 141 -3.74 -2.86 -8.20
CA LYS A 141 -4.19 -4.18 -7.75
C LYS A 141 -3.04 -5.17 -7.58
N LEU A 142 -2.06 -5.20 -8.49
CA LEU A 142 -0.93 -6.13 -8.39
C LEU A 142 -0.04 -5.80 -7.19
N ILE A 143 0.23 -4.51 -6.95
CA ILE A 143 1.03 -4.07 -5.80
C ILE A 143 0.31 -4.43 -4.50
N THR A 144 -0.99 -4.18 -4.41
CA THR A 144 -1.80 -4.56 -3.23
C THR A 144 -1.74 -6.07 -2.99
N VAL A 145 -1.93 -6.90 -4.02
CA VAL A 145 -1.86 -8.37 -3.89
C VAL A 145 -0.46 -8.82 -3.47
N LEU A 146 0.60 -8.20 -3.99
CA LEU A 146 1.98 -8.52 -3.63
C LEU A 146 2.24 -8.29 -2.13
N PHE A 147 1.86 -7.13 -1.59
CA PHE A 147 2.04 -6.85 -0.17
C PHE A 147 1.18 -7.75 0.71
N GLN A 148 -0.08 -7.98 0.33
CA GLN A 148 -0.94 -8.94 1.03
C GLN A 148 -0.30 -10.34 1.09
N TYR A 149 0.27 -10.79 -0.03
CA TYR A 149 0.99 -12.06 -0.09
C TYR A 149 2.17 -12.06 0.89
N PHE A 150 3.06 -11.06 0.83
CA PHE A 150 4.23 -11.00 1.71
C PHE A 150 3.87 -10.99 3.19
N PHE A 151 2.92 -10.15 3.62
CA PHE A 151 2.59 -10.04 5.05
C PHE A 151 1.78 -11.23 5.57
N ARG A 152 0.87 -11.80 4.77
CA ARG A 152 0.05 -12.96 5.19
C ARG A 152 0.80 -14.28 5.16
N LYS A 153 1.76 -14.44 4.24
CA LYS A 153 2.64 -15.61 4.16
C LYS A 153 3.94 -15.48 4.95
N LYS A 154 4.07 -14.39 5.73
CA LYS A 154 5.21 -14.15 6.64
C LYS A 154 6.55 -13.93 5.93
N TYR A 155 6.53 -13.54 4.65
CA TYR A 155 7.70 -13.04 3.91
C TYR A 155 7.95 -11.56 4.24
N TRP A 156 8.12 -11.27 5.53
CA TRP A 156 8.16 -9.88 6.01
C TRP A 156 9.39 -9.13 5.51
N SER A 157 10.53 -9.80 5.43
CA SER A 157 11.77 -9.18 4.92
C SER A 157 11.59 -8.73 3.47
N GLU A 158 11.00 -9.60 2.64
CA GLU A 158 10.66 -9.31 1.25
C GLU A 158 9.63 -8.19 1.15
N GLY A 159 8.63 -8.19 2.04
CA GLY A 159 7.67 -7.11 2.19
C GLY A 159 8.32 -5.76 2.50
N MET A 160 9.29 -5.72 3.43
CA MET A 160 9.97 -4.46 3.78
C MET A 160 10.85 -3.95 2.64
N ASP A 161 11.61 -4.83 1.98
CA ASP A 161 12.44 -4.43 0.84
C ASP A 161 11.57 -4.01 -0.38
N ALA A 162 10.38 -4.58 -0.52
CA ALA A 162 9.42 -4.23 -1.56
C ALA A 162 8.79 -2.83 -1.40
N ILE A 163 8.69 -2.30 -0.17
CA ILE A 163 8.17 -0.94 0.07
C ILE A 163 9.01 0.09 -0.67
N GLU A 164 10.33 0.07 -0.48
CA GLU A 164 11.21 1.03 -1.14
C GLU A 164 11.32 0.78 -2.64
N LYS A 165 11.39 -0.49 -3.03
CA LYS A 165 11.61 -0.86 -4.43
C LYS A 165 10.40 -0.57 -5.31
N TYR A 166 9.19 -0.83 -4.82
CA TYR A 166 7.98 -0.81 -5.65
C TYR A 166 6.97 0.23 -5.22
N LEU A 167 6.78 0.45 -3.91
CA LEU A 167 5.71 1.30 -3.43
C LEU A 167 6.09 2.78 -3.48
N ILE A 168 7.26 3.15 -2.96
CA ILE A 168 7.70 4.56 -2.96
C ILE A 168 7.75 5.16 -4.37
N PRO A 169 8.35 4.51 -5.39
CA PRO A 169 8.35 5.04 -6.76
C PRO A 169 6.94 5.11 -7.40
N TYR A 170 5.97 4.37 -6.83
CA TYR A 170 4.62 4.28 -7.35
C TYR A 170 3.65 5.29 -6.73
N ILE A 171 3.90 5.71 -5.48
CA ILE A 171 3.16 6.77 -4.78
C ILE A 171 3.57 8.12 -5.41
N GLY A 172 2.99 8.42 -6.58
CA GLY A 172 3.03 9.75 -7.20
C GLY A 172 1.94 10.67 -6.65
N THR A 173 1.55 11.68 -7.44
CA THR A 173 0.48 12.63 -7.09
C THR A 173 -0.95 12.08 -7.28
N ASP A 174 -1.11 10.86 -7.81
CA ASP A 174 -2.41 10.24 -8.02
C ASP A 174 -3.00 9.74 -6.68
N PRO A 175 -4.13 10.30 -6.21
CA PRO A 175 -4.73 9.93 -4.93
C PRO A 175 -5.09 8.45 -4.82
N LYS A 176 -5.50 7.80 -5.92
CA LYS A 176 -5.83 6.37 -5.91
C LYS A 176 -4.60 5.50 -5.72
N LYS A 177 -3.46 5.91 -6.29
CA LYS A 177 -2.18 5.22 -6.10
C LYS A 177 -1.61 5.50 -4.71
N SER A 178 -1.81 6.72 -4.20
CA SER A 178 -1.45 7.11 -2.84
C SER A 178 -2.10 6.19 -1.81
N ALA A 179 -3.38 5.82 -1.97
CA ALA A 179 -4.09 4.99 -0.99
C ALA A 179 -3.42 3.64 -0.65
N VAL A 180 -2.64 3.06 -1.56
CA VAL A 180 -1.93 1.77 -1.32
C VAL A 180 -0.93 1.87 -0.18
N LYS A 181 -0.38 3.05 0.08
CA LYS A 181 0.56 3.26 1.20
C LYS A 181 -0.08 2.93 2.56
N PHE A 182 -1.37 3.23 2.69
CA PHE A 182 -2.14 2.93 3.89
C PHE A 182 -2.45 1.44 4.02
N GLU A 183 -2.70 0.75 2.89
CA GLU A 183 -2.88 -0.71 2.88
C GLU A 183 -1.68 -1.44 3.48
N VAL A 184 -0.46 -1.00 3.16
CA VAL A 184 0.76 -1.61 3.70
C VAL A 184 0.86 -1.45 5.22
N VAL A 185 0.58 -0.26 5.75
CA VAL A 185 0.56 -0.05 7.20
C VAL A 185 -0.49 -0.91 7.88
N TYR A 186 -1.68 -1.03 7.27
CA TYR A 186 -2.72 -1.92 7.77
C TYR A 186 -2.31 -3.39 7.76
N GLU A 187 -1.70 -3.89 6.68
CA GLU A 187 -1.25 -5.28 6.60
C GLU A 187 -0.15 -5.57 7.62
N ILE A 188 0.76 -4.62 7.88
CA ILE A 188 1.72 -4.73 9.00
C ILE A 188 0.97 -4.83 10.33
N ALA A 189 0.01 -3.93 10.58
CA ALA A 189 -0.79 -3.90 11.80
C ALA A 189 -1.57 -5.20 12.03
N CYS A 190 -2.07 -5.84 10.97
CA CYS A 190 -2.83 -7.08 11.04
C CYS A 190 -1.96 -8.35 11.04
N SER A 191 -0.69 -8.26 10.63
CA SER A 191 0.21 -9.41 10.54
C SER A 191 0.66 -9.96 11.91
N GLU A 192 1.28 -11.13 11.94
CA GLU A 192 1.90 -11.67 13.15
C GLU A 192 3.36 -11.21 13.35
N LEU A 193 3.78 -10.16 12.63
CA LEU A 193 5.16 -9.66 12.65
C LEU A 193 5.61 -9.31 14.07
N ARG A 194 6.80 -9.77 14.43
CA ARG A 194 7.56 -9.35 15.60
C ARG A 194 8.87 -8.70 15.15
N SER A 195 9.33 -7.71 15.91
CA SER A 195 10.50 -6.91 15.54
C SER A 195 11.77 -7.73 15.32
N GLN A 196 11.92 -8.88 16.00
CA GLN A 196 13.09 -9.76 15.84
C GLN A 196 13.13 -10.49 14.49
N GLN A 197 12.04 -10.50 13.72
CA GLN A 197 11.92 -11.23 12.46
C GLN A 197 12.32 -10.40 11.23
N ILE A 198 12.69 -9.13 11.45
CA ILE A 198 13.16 -8.21 10.41
C ILE A 198 14.46 -7.54 10.85
N ARG A 199 15.28 -7.13 9.88
CA ARG A 199 16.57 -6.51 10.19
C ARG A 199 16.40 -5.08 10.70
N LYS A 200 17.36 -4.60 11.51
CA LYS A 200 17.33 -3.23 12.05
C LYS A 200 17.35 -2.13 10.97
N ASP A 201 18.02 -2.37 9.83
CA ASP A 201 17.99 -1.45 8.69
C ASP A 201 16.58 -1.37 8.07
N GLN A 202 15.89 -2.50 7.93
CA GLN A 202 14.52 -2.55 7.43
C GLN A 202 13.57 -1.84 8.39
N GLN A 203 13.69 -2.06 9.69
CA GLN A 203 12.89 -1.35 10.70
C GLN A 203 12.98 0.18 10.52
N LYS A 204 14.20 0.72 10.39
CA LYS A 204 14.44 2.15 10.21
C LYS A 204 13.87 2.68 8.89
N ARG A 205 14.05 1.92 7.80
CA ARG A 205 13.56 2.27 6.46
C ARG A 205 12.03 2.34 6.44
N VAL A 206 11.36 1.37 7.07
CA VAL A 206 9.89 1.35 7.17
C VAL A 206 9.37 2.42 8.13
N GLU A 207 10.05 2.69 9.25
CA GLU A 207 9.72 3.81 10.13
C GLU A 207 9.80 5.15 9.39
N LYS A 208 10.87 5.36 8.61
CA LYS A 208 11.04 6.53 7.76
C LYS A 208 9.88 6.64 6.77
N PHE A 209 9.53 5.54 6.10
CA PHE A 209 8.37 5.50 5.21
C PHE A 209 7.06 5.91 5.92
N ILE A 210 6.78 5.37 7.11
CA ILE A 210 5.58 5.73 7.89
C ILE A 210 5.59 7.23 8.22
N LYS A 211 6.71 7.78 8.68
CA LYS A 211 6.79 9.21 9.02
C LYS A 211 6.61 10.10 7.80
N GLU A 212 7.34 9.83 6.72
CA GLU A 212 7.44 10.73 5.56
C GLU A 212 6.26 10.61 4.60
N TYR A 213 5.62 9.44 4.48
CA TYR A 213 4.57 9.22 3.49
C TYR A 213 3.18 9.01 4.09
N ILE A 214 3.08 8.67 5.37
CA ILE A 214 1.81 8.42 6.07
C ILE A 214 1.51 9.59 6.99
N LEU A 215 2.34 9.78 8.03
CA LEU A 215 2.08 10.74 9.10
C LEU A 215 2.21 12.20 8.67
N SER A 216 3.01 12.48 7.63
CA SER A 216 3.13 13.80 7.01
C SER A 216 1.87 14.26 6.27
N THR A 217 0.95 13.33 5.97
CA THR A 217 -0.26 13.61 5.16
C THR A 217 -1.51 13.66 6.04
N SER A 218 -2.23 14.78 6.07
CA SER A 218 -3.43 14.94 6.91
C SER A 218 -4.54 13.91 6.64
N GLU A 219 -4.57 13.37 5.43
CA GLU A 219 -5.56 12.40 4.96
C GLU A 219 -5.43 11.00 5.57
N TRP A 220 -4.34 10.64 6.26
CA TRP A 220 -4.12 9.27 6.73
C TRP A 220 -5.24 8.75 7.65
N THR A 221 -5.85 9.65 8.41
CA THR A 221 -6.99 9.37 9.31
C THR A 221 -8.26 8.94 8.57
N GLN A 222 -8.34 9.20 7.25
CA GLN A 222 -9.43 8.76 6.38
C GLN A 222 -9.25 7.31 5.91
N TYR A 223 -8.07 6.72 6.12
CA TYR A 223 -7.72 5.36 5.66
C TYR A 223 -7.33 4.43 6.80
N LEU A 224 -6.77 4.98 7.89
CA LEU A 224 -6.26 4.22 9.03
C LEU A 224 -6.79 4.79 10.35
N LEU A 225 -7.05 3.88 11.28
CA LEU A 225 -7.27 4.23 12.68
C LEU A 225 -5.93 4.47 13.37
N MET A 226 -5.91 5.34 14.40
CA MET A 226 -4.71 5.58 15.23
C MET A 226 -4.14 4.26 15.76
N GLN A 227 -5.00 3.36 16.23
CA GLN A 227 -4.63 2.05 16.74
C GLN A 227 -3.87 1.21 15.70
N GLN A 228 -4.26 1.26 14.43
CA GLN A 228 -3.60 0.49 13.36
C GLN A 228 -2.17 1.00 13.13
N VAL A 229 -1.98 2.33 13.09
CA VAL A 229 -0.65 2.93 12.93
C VAL A 229 0.24 2.63 14.14
N GLY A 230 -0.29 2.80 15.36
CA GLY A 230 0.44 2.51 16.59
C GLY A 230 0.87 1.04 16.70
N ILE A 231 -0.05 0.11 16.41
CA ILE A 231 0.24 -1.33 16.41
C ILE A 231 1.29 -1.68 15.34
N ALA A 232 1.24 -1.07 14.15
CA ALA A 232 2.25 -1.28 13.12
C ALA A 232 3.64 -0.84 13.59
N LEU A 233 3.76 0.36 14.18
CA LEU A 233 5.02 0.88 14.73
C LEU A 233 5.55 -0.02 15.86
N GLU A 234 4.68 -0.50 16.74
CA GLU A 234 5.04 -1.45 17.79
C GLU A 234 5.57 -2.77 17.24
N LYS A 235 4.95 -3.32 16.19
CA LYS A 235 5.38 -4.58 15.54
C LYS A 235 6.72 -4.42 14.84
N LEU A 236 7.00 -3.25 14.28
CA LEU A 236 8.32 -2.91 13.74
C LEU A 236 9.40 -2.80 14.83
N GLY A 237 9.01 -2.56 16.09
CA GLY A 237 9.94 -2.44 17.21
C GLY A 237 10.69 -1.12 17.26
N VAL A 238 10.17 -0.07 16.60
CA VAL A 238 10.78 1.26 16.54
C VAL A 238 10.35 2.10 17.74
N LEU A 239 10.94 1.78 18.90
CA LEU A 239 10.48 2.26 20.21
C LEU A 239 10.34 3.79 20.30
N ILE A 240 11.34 4.54 19.84
CA ILE A 240 11.33 6.02 19.96
C ILE A 240 10.22 6.64 19.11
N GLY A 241 10.13 6.25 17.83
CA GLY A 241 9.06 6.74 16.94
C GLY A 241 7.67 6.33 17.42
N THR A 242 7.54 5.14 18.00
CA THR A 242 6.27 4.66 18.57
C THR A 242 5.82 5.50 19.77
N LEU A 243 6.72 5.83 20.69
CA LEU A 243 6.41 6.67 21.85
C LEU A 243 5.96 8.06 21.41
N SER A 244 6.73 8.70 20.52
CA SER A 244 6.40 10.02 19.96
C SER A 244 5.07 10.04 19.20
N PHE A 245 4.69 8.92 18.57
CA PHE A 245 3.39 8.79 17.94
C PHE A 245 2.25 8.80 18.98
N TYR A 246 2.33 7.96 20.01
CA TYR A 246 1.27 7.90 21.03
C TYR A 246 1.15 9.17 21.88
N GLU A 247 2.25 9.88 22.10
CA GLU A 247 2.28 11.17 22.82
C GLU A 247 1.33 12.21 22.21
N GLN A 248 1.11 12.18 20.90
CA GLN A 248 0.18 13.08 20.20
C GLN A 248 -1.29 12.88 20.59
N PHE A 249 -1.62 11.77 21.25
CA PHE A 249 -2.98 11.36 21.59
C PHE A 249 -3.26 11.35 23.09
N PHE A 250 -2.34 11.84 23.92
CA PHE A 250 -2.49 11.86 25.38
C PHE A 250 -3.68 12.69 25.86
N ASP A 251 -4.02 13.75 25.14
CA ASP A 251 -5.11 14.66 25.48
C ASP A 251 -6.24 14.62 24.45
N ASN A 252 -6.36 13.50 23.71
CA ASN A 252 -7.44 13.32 22.75
C ASN A 252 -8.81 13.42 23.45
N TYR A 253 -9.77 14.05 22.79
CA TYR A 253 -11.14 14.20 23.30
C TYR A 253 -11.84 12.84 23.42
N GLU A 254 -11.59 11.92 22.48
CA GLU A 254 -12.16 10.59 22.50
C GLU A 254 -11.45 9.74 23.56
N LEU A 255 -12.21 9.35 24.58
CA LEU A 255 -11.69 8.61 25.74
C LEU A 255 -11.01 7.30 25.32
N GLU A 256 -11.59 6.57 24.37
CA GLU A 256 -11.06 5.29 23.89
C GLU A 256 -9.70 5.43 23.20
N ILE A 257 -9.56 6.43 22.32
CA ILE A 257 -8.30 6.74 21.62
C ILE A 257 -7.23 7.12 22.64
N ARG A 258 -7.59 8.01 23.58
CA ARG A 258 -6.70 8.48 24.64
C ARG A 258 -6.23 7.33 25.54
N GLN A 259 -7.16 6.50 26.00
CA GLN A 259 -6.85 5.37 26.87
C GLN A 259 -5.94 4.36 26.15
N PHE A 260 -6.28 4.00 24.91
CA PHE A 260 -5.46 3.11 24.10
C PHE A 260 -4.03 3.66 23.95
N ALA A 261 -3.88 4.92 23.57
CA ALA A 261 -2.55 5.53 23.38
C ALA A 261 -1.72 5.52 24.67
N ARG A 262 -2.33 5.83 25.83
CA ARG A 262 -1.66 5.83 27.14
C ARG A 262 -1.22 4.43 27.56
N GLU A 263 -2.10 3.43 27.44
CA GLU A 263 -1.76 2.02 27.72
C GLU A 263 -0.65 1.52 26.81
N ARG A 264 -0.75 1.76 25.50
CA ARG A 264 0.28 1.32 24.54
C ARG A 264 1.60 2.08 24.71
N TRP A 265 1.58 3.35 25.13
CA TRP A 265 2.79 4.09 25.49
C TRP A 265 3.47 3.47 26.71
N ILE A 266 2.72 3.09 27.76
CA ILE A 266 3.27 2.38 28.94
C ILE A 266 3.94 1.07 28.50
N ALA A 267 3.24 0.24 27.70
CA ALA A 267 3.79 -1.00 27.17
C ALA A 267 5.09 -0.78 26.38
N THR A 268 5.14 0.29 25.58
CA THR A 268 6.30 0.64 24.76
C THR A 268 7.46 1.15 25.62
N LYS A 269 7.18 1.89 26.71
CA LYS A 269 8.21 2.30 27.69
C LYS A 269 8.78 1.12 28.46
N GLN A 270 7.97 0.14 28.85
CA GLN A 270 8.48 -1.10 29.47
C GLN A 270 9.45 -1.81 28.52
N LYS A 271 9.09 -1.95 27.24
CA LYS A 271 10.01 -2.50 26.22
C LYS A 271 11.29 -1.68 26.08
N GLN A 272 11.22 -0.35 26.20
CA GLN A 272 12.40 0.53 26.16
C GLN A 272 13.31 0.33 27.37
N GLU A 273 12.74 0.19 28.57
CA GLU A 273 13.48 -0.16 29.78
C GLU A 273 14.17 -1.51 29.61
N ASP A 274 13.43 -2.55 29.21
CA ASP A 274 13.96 -3.90 29.05
C ASP A 274 15.07 -3.95 27.99
N TYR A 275 14.87 -3.27 26.86
CA TYR A 275 15.89 -3.15 25.82
C TYR A 275 17.17 -2.48 26.36
N ALA A 276 17.04 -1.43 27.17
CA ALA A 276 18.18 -0.75 27.76
C ALA A 276 18.91 -1.64 28.78
N LYS A 277 18.18 -2.37 29.64
CA LYS A 277 18.76 -3.36 30.57
C LYS A 277 19.53 -4.45 29.84
N ASN A 278 18.91 -5.04 28.80
CA ASN A 278 19.52 -6.11 28.01
C ASN A 278 20.78 -5.66 27.24
N GLN A 279 20.95 -4.35 27.02
CA GLN A 279 22.12 -3.74 26.41
C GLN A 279 23.16 -3.28 27.44
N GLY A 280 22.97 -3.55 28.74
CA GLY A 280 23.85 -3.10 29.83
C GLY A 280 23.80 -1.58 30.09
N LYS A 281 22.80 -0.87 29.55
CA LYS A 281 22.65 0.59 29.66
C LYS A 281 21.74 0.93 30.84
N PHE A 282 22.19 0.62 32.05
CA PHE A 282 21.39 0.73 33.28
C PHE A 282 20.85 2.14 33.54
N ASP A 283 21.64 3.19 33.31
CA ASP A 283 21.18 4.58 33.49
C ASP A 283 19.98 4.92 32.60
N LYS A 284 20.00 4.42 31.35
CA LYS A 284 18.89 4.61 30.42
C LYS A 284 17.65 3.82 30.85
N ALA A 285 17.85 2.62 31.40
CA ALA A 285 16.76 1.81 31.95
C ALA A 285 16.11 2.49 33.16
N VAL A 286 16.92 3.01 34.10
CA VAL A 286 16.43 3.75 35.27
C VAL A 286 15.65 5.00 34.85
N LYS A 287 16.15 5.75 33.88
CA LYS A 287 15.43 6.91 33.32
C LYS A 287 14.10 6.51 32.70
N ALA A 288 14.08 5.48 31.84
CA ALA A 288 12.86 4.98 31.22
C ALA A 288 11.83 4.52 32.25
N LYS A 289 12.27 3.80 33.29
CA LYS A 289 11.42 3.35 34.41
C LYS A 289 10.83 4.53 35.19
N SER A 290 11.64 5.55 35.48
CA SER A 290 11.19 6.76 36.18
C SER A 290 10.11 7.51 35.40
N GLU A 291 10.34 7.72 34.10
CA GLU A 291 9.34 8.34 33.20
C GLU A 291 8.05 7.51 33.12
N LEU A 292 8.18 6.18 33.02
CA LEU A 292 7.06 5.26 33.03
C LEU A 292 6.23 5.40 34.32
N LEU A 293 6.86 5.32 35.49
CA LEU A 293 6.16 5.40 36.78
C LEU A 293 5.49 6.75 36.99
N LYS A 294 6.15 7.83 36.55
CA LYS A 294 5.58 9.19 36.59
C LYS A 294 4.29 9.26 35.79
N GLN A 295 4.30 8.80 34.53
CA GLN A 295 3.12 8.87 33.67
C GLN A 295 2.03 7.89 34.11
N SER A 296 2.39 6.65 34.47
CA SER A 296 1.45 5.63 34.92
C SER A 296 0.66 6.08 36.15
N ASN A 297 1.34 6.71 37.12
CA ASN A 297 0.70 7.30 38.29
C ASN A 297 -0.23 8.47 37.90
N SER A 298 0.21 9.34 36.99
CA SER A 298 -0.60 10.48 36.53
C SER A 298 -1.88 10.05 35.80
N TRP A 299 -1.84 8.91 35.11
CA TRP A 299 -2.98 8.35 34.37
C TRP A 299 -3.77 7.31 35.16
N SER A 300 -3.33 6.96 36.36
CA SER A 300 -3.91 5.89 37.19
C SER A 300 -3.98 4.53 36.46
N ILE A 301 -2.95 4.20 35.67
CA ILE A 301 -2.81 2.92 34.96
C ILE A 301 -1.68 2.13 35.63
N SER A 302 -1.95 0.89 36.07
CA SER A 302 -0.89 0.02 36.59
C SER A 302 -0.03 -0.52 35.45
N PRO A 303 1.30 -0.30 35.45
CA PRO A 303 2.18 -0.86 34.43
C PRO A 303 2.08 -2.39 34.31
N GLU A 304 1.84 -3.08 35.42
CA GLU A 304 1.75 -4.54 35.48
C GLU A 304 0.47 -5.08 34.81
N SER A 305 -0.60 -4.28 34.76
CA SER A 305 -1.85 -4.66 34.09
C SER A 305 -1.79 -4.52 32.56
N VAL A 306 -0.80 -3.80 32.03
CA VAL A 306 -0.69 -3.52 30.60
C VAL A 306 0.08 -4.63 29.89
N SER A 307 -0.54 -5.25 28.87
CA SER A 307 0.12 -6.26 28.05
C SER A 307 1.24 -5.67 27.18
N LEU A 308 2.44 -6.27 27.25
CA LEU A 308 3.54 -5.93 26.35
C LEU A 308 3.24 -6.28 24.89
N VAL A 309 2.46 -7.34 24.64
CA VAL A 309 2.10 -7.73 23.27
C VAL A 309 1.03 -6.78 22.74
N PRO A 310 1.22 -6.15 21.56
CA PRO A 310 0.20 -5.30 20.99
C PRO A 310 -1.09 -6.10 20.73
N PRO A 311 -2.27 -5.51 20.98
CA PRO A 311 -3.54 -6.18 20.72
C PRO A 311 -3.72 -6.44 19.21
N ALA A 312 -4.71 -7.26 18.87
CA ALA A 312 -5.13 -7.41 17.48
C ALA A 312 -5.59 -6.07 16.92
N ALA A 313 -5.13 -5.72 15.72
CA ALA A 313 -5.55 -4.48 15.07
C ALA A 313 -7.06 -4.53 14.77
N PRO A 314 -7.80 -3.43 14.99
CA PRO A 314 -9.19 -3.34 14.59
C PRO A 314 -9.33 -3.65 13.09
N LYS A 315 -10.24 -4.56 12.74
CA LYS A 315 -10.48 -4.93 11.33
C LYS A 315 -11.22 -3.83 10.57
N GLU A 316 -12.02 -3.05 11.30
CA GLU A 316 -12.72 -1.90 10.77
C GLU A 316 -11.74 -0.85 10.27
N ARG A 317 -12.13 -0.17 9.20
CA ARG A 317 -11.36 0.93 8.64
C ARG A 317 -12.26 2.16 8.55
N PRO A 318 -11.69 3.37 8.68
CA PRO A 318 -12.43 4.57 8.34
C PRO A 318 -12.95 4.40 6.91
N ARG A 319 -14.24 4.65 6.72
CA ARG A 319 -14.80 4.69 5.37
C ARG A 319 -14.39 6.03 4.80
N PRO A 320 -13.58 6.07 3.73
CA PRO A 320 -13.31 7.32 3.05
C PRO A 320 -14.67 7.92 2.71
N LYS A 321 -14.93 9.15 3.15
CA LYS A 321 -16.09 9.88 2.67
C LYS A 321 -15.82 10.14 1.20
N ILE A 322 -16.28 9.21 0.34
CA ILE A 322 -16.24 9.41 -1.10
C ILE A 322 -17.16 10.59 -1.33
N HIS A 323 -16.59 11.78 -1.40
CA HIS A 323 -17.27 12.95 -1.90
C HIS A 323 -17.54 12.64 -3.38
N LYS A 324 -18.74 12.09 -3.64
CA LYS A 324 -19.28 12.02 -4.98
C LYS A 324 -19.14 13.42 -5.54
N SER A 325 -18.46 13.51 -6.69
CA SER A 325 -18.38 14.71 -7.51
C SER A 325 -19.70 15.48 -7.44
N ALA A 326 -19.60 16.77 -7.13
CA ALA A 326 -20.69 17.70 -6.87
C ALA A 326 -21.56 17.96 -8.11
N ALA A 327 -22.22 16.92 -8.61
CA ALA A 327 -23.27 17.02 -9.62
C ALA A 327 -24.65 16.60 -9.09
N GLN A 328 -24.73 15.85 -7.99
CA GLN A 328 -26.01 15.34 -7.49
C GLN A 328 -25.97 15.18 -5.98
N SER A 329 -26.28 16.26 -5.25
CA SER A 329 -27.04 16.24 -3.99
C SER A 329 -27.10 17.67 -3.45
N ALA A 330 -27.88 18.51 -4.11
CA ALA A 330 -28.49 19.65 -3.47
C ALA A 330 -29.56 19.12 -2.49
N THR A 331 -29.16 18.81 -1.27
CA THR A 331 -30.11 18.61 -0.17
C THR A 331 -29.45 19.03 1.14
N GLN A 332 -29.53 20.35 1.35
CA GLN A 332 -29.67 21.04 2.63
C GLN A 332 -29.13 20.30 3.88
N LEU A 333 -27.83 20.44 4.12
CA LEU A 333 -27.33 20.60 5.48
C LEU A 333 -26.93 22.05 5.62
N LYS A 334 -27.63 22.78 6.50
CA LYS A 334 -27.27 24.13 6.95
C LYS A 334 -25.85 24.07 7.54
N LEU A 335 -24.84 24.25 6.71
CA LEU A 335 -23.49 24.52 7.19
C LEU A 335 -23.54 25.88 7.89
N LYS A 336 -23.11 25.87 9.15
CA LYS A 336 -22.68 27.08 9.85
C LYS A 336 -21.75 27.85 8.91
N THR A 337 -22.07 29.10 8.64
CA THR A 337 -21.28 30.02 7.84
C THR A 337 -19.90 30.15 8.49
N ILE A 338 -18.92 29.37 8.02
CA ILE A 338 -17.52 29.53 8.40
C ILE A 338 -17.12 30.89 7.83
N LYS A 339 -16.73 31.83 8.69
CA LYS A 339 -16.19 33.13 8.26
C LYS A 339 -14.97 32.84 7.40
N GLN A 340 -15.02 33.26 6.13
CA GLN A 340 -13.88 33.15 5.24
C GLN A 340 -12.81 34.15 5.68
N PRO A 341 -11.52 33.79 5.56
CA PRO A 341 -10.43 34.71 5.87
C PRO A 341 -10.45 35.89 4.90
N VAL A 342 -10.16 37.07 5.41
CA VAL A 342 -10.07 38.29 4.60
C VAL A 342 -8.61 38.49 4.22
N ILE A 343 -8.33 38.40 2.92
CA ILE A 343 -6.98 38.59 2.36
C ILE A 343 -6.94 39.95 1.65
N GLN A 344 -6.00 40.80 2.03
CA GLN A 344 -5.82 42.14 1.47
C GLN A 344 -4.38 42.32 0.96
N GLY A 345 -4.18 43.25 0.03
CA GLY A 345 -2.85 43.61 -0.48
C GLY A 345 -2.25 42.65 -1.50
N LEU A 346 -3.05 41.75 -2.09
CA LEU A 346 -2.60 40.89 -3.18
C LEU A 346 -2.33 41.71 -4.46
N PRO A 347 -1.26 41.39 -5.21
CA PRO A 347 -1.08 41.88 -6.58
C PRO A 347 -2.31 41.62 -7.45
N SER A 348 -2.61 42.52 -8.39
CA SER A 348 -3.83 42.46 -9.23
C SER A 348 -3.92 41.22 -10.12
N ASP A 349 -2.80 40.55 -10.37
CA ASP A 349 -2.67 39.32 -11.15
C ASP A 349 -2.74 38.04 -10.29
N SER A 350 -2.97 38.16 -8.99
CA SER A 350 -3.03 37.00 -8.08
C SER A 350 -4.33 36.22 -8.27
N ILE A 351 -4.20 34.93 -8.57
CA ILE A 351 -5.33 34.00 -8.61
C ILE A 351 -5.51 33.41 -7.21
N ILE A 352 -6.71 33.60 -6.65
CA ILE A 352 -7.12 32.95 -5.41
C ILE A 352 -7.85 31.66 -5.78
N GLU A 353 -7.29 30.54 -5.33
CA GLU A 353 -7.86 29.20 -5.51
C GLU A 353 -8.53 28.76 -4.22
N GLN A 354 -9.80 28.38 -4.31
CA GLN A 354 -10.47 27.71 -3.20
C GLN A 354 -10.21 26.21 -3.29
N LEU A 355 -9.46 25.69 -2.32
CA LEU A 355 -9.13 24.27 -2.20
C LEU A 355 -10.16 23.56 -1.30
N GLU A 356 -10.04 22.23 -1.20
CA GLU A 356 -10.89 21.41 -0.35
C GLU A 356 -10.79 21.82 1.14
N ASP A 357 -11.83 21.50 1.93
CA ASP A 357 -11.91 21.77 3.37
C ASP A 357 -11.82 23.25 3.81
N GLY A 358 -12.18 24.18 2.93
CA GLY A 358 -12.17 25.61 3.24
C GLY A 358 -10.77 26.22 3.28
N VAL A 359 -9.80 25.53 2.67
CA VAL A 359 -8.44 26.04 2.49
C VAL A 359 -8.43 27.02 1.32
N ILE A 360 -7.83 28.19 1.51
CA ILE A 360 -7.64 29.18 0.45
C ILE A 360 -6.17 29.20 0.04
N GLY A 361 -5.89 28.92 -1.22
CA GLY A 361 -4.55 28.98 -1.82
C GLY A 361 -4.39 30.21 -2.69
N PHE A 362 -3.21 30.82 -2.67
CA PHE A 362 -2.85 31.86 -3.64
C PHE A 362 -1.34 31.92 -3.85
N GLY A 363 -0.92 32.41 -5.01
CA GLY A 363 0.48 32.59 -5.37
C GLY A 363 0.90 34.06 -5.31
N VAL A 364 2.09 34.34 -4.78
CA VAL A 364 2.70 35.68 -4.82
C VAL A 364 4.17 35.53 -5.20
N ARG A 365 4.53 35.96 -6.41
CA ARG A 365 5.85 35.74 -7.00
C ARG A 365 6.23 34.25 -6.94
N HIS A 366 7.24 33.89 -6.15
CA HIS A 366 7.74 32.53 -5.96
C HIS A 366 7.16 31.82 -4.73
N LEU A 367 6.23 32.46 -4.02
CA LEU A 367 5.59 31.91 -2.83
C LEU A 367 4.23 31.31 -3.19
N ARG A 368 3.94 30.13 -2.65
CA ARG A 368 2.61 29.52 -2.63
C ARG A 368 2.10 29.52 -1.19
N ILE A 369 1.02 30.26 -0.95
CA ILE A 369 0.46 30.45 0.38
C ILE A 369 -0.86 29.70 0.46
N LYS A 370 -1.02 28.90 1.52
CA LYS A 370 -2.27 28.18 1.83
C LYS A 370 -2.76 28.58 3.22
N VAL A 371 -3.98 29.11 3.28
CA VAL A 371 -4.68 29.51 4.51
C VAL A 371 -5.66 28.42 4.91
N MET A 372 -5.43 27.78 6.05
CA MET A 372 -6.26 26.72 6.61
C MET A 372 -7.09 27.28 7.76
N SER A 373 -8.27 27.82 7.46
CA SER A 373 -9.10 28.55 8.42
C SER A 373 -9.59 27.68 9.58
N SER A 374 -9.81 26.38 9.34
CA SER A 374 -10.29 25.42 10.33
C SER A 374 -9.24 25.14 11.42
N SER A 375 -7.96 25.01 11.04
CA SER A 375 -6.85 24.79 11.97
C SER A 375 -6.17 26.08 12.41
N LYS A 376 -6.58 27.24 11.87
CA LYS A 376 -5.92 28.54 12.07
C LYS A 376 -4.42 28.49 11.76
N GLN A 377 -4.09 27.93 10.60
CA GLN A 377 -2.70 27.80 10.14
C GLN A 377 -2.51 28.41 8.76
N VAL A 378 -1.31 28.93 8.50
CA VAL A 378 -0.85 29.31 7.16
C VAL A 378 0.43 28.57 6.81
N LEU A 379 0.45 27.96 5.64
CA LEU A 379 1.63 27.35 5.04
C LEU A 379 2.13 28.26 3.92
N ILE A 380 3.39 28.66 4.00
CA ILE A 380 4.11 29.42 2.97
C ILE A 380 5.18 28.50 2.40
N ALA A 381 4.99 28.07 1.15
CA ALA A 381 5.97 27.26 0.43
C ALA A 381 6.74 28.13 -0.56
N ASP A 382 8.06 28.10 -0.45
CA ASP A 382 8.98 28.89 -1.27
C ASP A 382 9.61 28.03 -2.37
N SER A 383 9.30 28.35 -3.63
CA SER A 383 9.81 27.56 -4.75
C SER A 383 11.28 27.83 -5.10
N LEU A 384 11.91 28.91 -4.60
CA LEU A 384 13.30 29.23 -4.91
C LEU A 384 14.28 28.37 -4.11
N ASN A 385 13.98 28.10 -2.85
CA ASN A 385 14.85 27.36 -1.94
C ASN A 385 14.21 26.10 -1.34
N ASN A 386 13.00 25.76 -1.79
CA ASN A 386 12.21 24.61 -1.34
C ASN A 386 12.00 24.58 0.18
N ARG A 387 11.92 25.74 0.83
CA ARG A 387 11.62 25.87 2.27
C ARG A 387 10.12 26.06 2.49
N GLU A 388 9.66 25.52 3.60
CA GLU A 388 8.31 25.74 4.11
C GLU A 388 8.37 26.55 5.41
N VAL A 389 7.49 27.54 5.52
CA VAL A 389 7.20 28.25 6.76
C VAL A 389 5.77 27.94 7.16
N ARG A 390 5.59 27.42 8.38
CA ARG A 390 4.26 27.15 8.95
C ARG A 390 3.98 28.12 10.07
N VAL A 391 2.92 28.88 9.92
CA VAL A 391 2.43 29.84 10.90
C VAL A 391 1.22 29.23 11.59
N ASP A 392 1.29 29.07 12.90
CA ASP A 392 0.19 28.59 13.74
C ASP A 392 -0.32 29.75 14.62
N TRP A 393 -1.53 30.23 14.34
CA TRP A 393 -2.14 31.32 15.12
C TRP A 393 -2.64 30.86 16.48
N ALA A 394 -3.10 29.61 16.60
CA ALA A 394 -3.65 29.13 17.86
C ALA A 394 -2.56 29.06 18.94
N GLN A 395 -1.34 28.71 18.51
CA GLN A 395 -0.18 28.61 19.38
C GLN A 395 0.73 29.85 19.33
N CYS A 396 0.48 30.78 18.40
CA CYS A 396 1.34 31.94 18.15
C CYS A 396 2.79 31.55 17.85
N GLN A 397 2.94 30.58 16.96
CA GLN A 397 4.22 29.98 16.60
C GLN A 397 4.50 30.12 15.12
N VAL A 398 5.77 30.25 14.77
CA VAL A 398 6.24 30.16 13.40
C VAL A 398 7.34 29.10 13.32
N ASN A 399 7.10 28.09 12.50
CA ASN A 399 8.04 27.00 12.22
C ASN A 399 8.71 27.23 10.88
N ILE A 400 10.04 27.25 10.86
CA ILE A 400 10.88 27.46 9.67
C ILE A 400 11.84 26.27 9.57
N GLY A 401 11.50 25.29 8.74
CA GLY A 401 12.24 24.01 8.72
C GLY A 401 12.12 23.28 10.06
N GLU A 402 13.26 23.02 10.72
CA GLU A 402 13.31 22.38 12.04
C GLU A 402 13.28 23.39 13.21
N ALA A 403 13.31 24.70 12.93
CA ALA A 403 13.33 25.73 13.97
C ALA A 403 11.91 26.21 14.29
N THR A 404 11.56 26.25 15.58
CA THR A 404 10.30 26.83 16.07
C THR A 404 10.59 28.15 16.78
N ILE A 405 9.90 29.20 16.37
CA ILE A 405 9.93 30.52 17.00
C ILE A 405 8.58 30.71 17.70
N GLU A 406 8.61 31.06 18.98
CA GLU A 406 7.42 31.29 19.80
C GLU A 406 7.53 32.65 20.50
N VAL A 407 6.39 33.25 20.82
CA VAL A 407 6.37 34.54 21.52
C VAL A 407 6.42 34.34 23.04
N SER A 408 7.50 34.79 23.69
CA SER A 408 7.59 34.87 25.15
C SER A 408 7.10 36.24 25.65
N GLY A 409 5.78 36.42 25.77
CA GLY A 409 5.19 37.56 26.50
C GLY A 409 4.81 38.82 25.70
N GLY A 410 4.81 38.75 24.37
CA GLY A 410 4.26 39.78 23.46
C GLY A 410 3.05 39.28 22.67
N ASN A 411 2.42 40.17 21.89
CA ASN A 411 1.32 39.84 20.98
C ASN A 411 1.78 39.75 19.51
N GLN A 412 3.09 39.78 19.26
CA GLN A 412 3.63 39.86 17.91
C GLN A 412 4.86 38.96 17.77
N LEU A 413 4.92 38.22 16.67
CA LEU A 413 6.07 37.43 16.25
C LEU A 413 6.50 37.90 14.86
N SER A 414 7.77 38.28 14.72
CA SER A 414 8.34 38.68 13.43
C SER A 414 9.34 37.64 12.95
N PHE A 415 9.33 37.34 11.66
CA PHE A 415 10.31 36.47 11.01
C PHE A 415 10.74 37.04 9.65
N ALA A 416 11.96 36.74 9.22
CA ALA A 416 12.48 37.18 7.93
C ALA A 416 13.28 36.07 7.26
N ILE A 417 12.99 35.80 5.98
CA ILE A 417 13.73 34.86 5.14
C ILE A 417 14.48 35.67 4.07
N PHE A 418 15.64 36.21 4.45
CA PHE A 418 16.42 37.09 3.59
C PHE A 418 16.80 36.47 2.24
N ALA A 419 17.11 35.17 2.22
CA ALA A 419 17.46 34.44 1.00
C ALA A 419 16.32 34.41 -0.04
N SER A 420 15.10 34.67 0.40
CA SER A 420 13.87 34.62 -0.40
C SER A 420 13.22 35.98 -0.57
N GLY A 421 13.80 37.02 0.05
CA GLY A 421 13.27 38.37 -0.02
C GLY A 421 11.85 38.51 0.53
N TYR A 422 11.48 37.81 1.60
CA TYR A 422 10.22 38.09 2.30
C TYR A 422 10.36 38.05 3.82
N SER A 423 9.46 38.77 4.49
CA SER A 423 9.32 38.76 5.94
C SER A 423 7.85 38.72 6.33
N GLY A 424 7.59 38.32 7.56
CA GLY A 424 6.24 38.19 8.09
C GLY A 424 6.14 38.64 9.53
N VAL A 425 4.98 39.17 9.87
CA VAL A 425 4.60 39.57 11.22
C VAL A 425 3.28 38.88 11.56
N LEU A 426 3.33 37.96 12.51
CA LEU A 426 2.16 37.32 13.11
C LEU A 426 1.71 38.16 14.31
N ILE A 427 0.51 38.73 14.22
CA ILE A 427 -0.15 39.47 15.29
C ILE A 427 -1.18 38.56 15.94
N CYS A 428 -0.91 38.23 17.20
CA CYS A 428 -1.70 37.38 18.06
C CYS A 428 -2.43 38.22 19.11
N ASP A 429 -3.46 38.95 18.69
CA ASP A 429 -4.39 39.60 19.62
C ASP A 429 -5.60 38.68 19.88
N ARG A 430 -6.12 38.69 21.11
CA ARG A 430 -7.35 37.99 21.52
C ARG A 430 -8.56 38.42 20.69
N LYS A 431 -8.54 39.64 20.13
CA LYS A 431 -9.64 40.19 19.33
C LYS A 431 -9.49 39.95 17.83
N GLN A 432 -8.27 39.96 17.31
CA GLN A 432 -8.00 39.84 15.88
C GLN A 432 -6.64 39.18 15.64
N SER A 433 -6.67 38.02 14.98
CA SER A 433 -5.50 37.27 14.59
C SER A 433 -5.17 37.62 13.14
N ARG A 434 -3.97 38.17 12.90
CA ARG A 434 -3.55 38.66 11.59
C ARG A 434 -2.13 38.21 11.27
N LEU A 435 -1.88 37.80 10.03
CA LEU A 435 -0.54 37.62 9.49
C LEU A 435 -0.31 38.68 8.41
N GLU A 436 0.76 39.44 8.56
CA GLU A 436 1.14 40.44 7.57
C GLU A 436 2.47 40.02 6.91
N LEU A 437 2.46 39.89 5.59
CA LEU A 437 3.62 39.48 4.79
C LEU A 437 4.13 40.64 3.93
N GLU A 438 5.43 40.86 3.98
CA GLU A 438 6.13 41.79 3.11
C GLU A 438 7.03 40.99 2.17
N VAL A 439 6.69 40.99 0.88
CA VAL A 439 7.40 40.25 -0.16
C VAL A 439 8.10 41.26 -1.07
N GLN A 440 9.42 41.14 -1.20
CA GLN A 440 10.23 42.01 -2.06
C GLN A 440 9.63 42.01 -3.47
N GLY A 441 9.46 43.20 -4.05
CA GLY A 441 8.85 43.40 -5.37
C GLY A 441 7.32 43.47 -5.39
N CYS A 442 6.64 43.28 -4.26
CA CYS A 442 5.22 43.64 -4.11
C CYS A 442 5.10 45.08 -3.58
N VAL A 443 4.18 45.85 -4.15
CA VAL A 443 3.96 47.27 -3.79
C VAL A 443 3.21 47.41 -2.46
N SER A 444 2.45 46.38 -2.07
CA SER A 444 1.62 46.39 -0.88
C SER A 444 1.97 45.22 0.04
N LYS A 445 1.83 45.45 1.34
CA LYS A 445 1.88 44.39 2.35
C LYS A 445 0.64 43.52 2.23
N ILE A 446 0.82 42.21 2.25
CA ILE A 446 -0.30 41.26 2.21
C ILE A 446 -0.77 41.01 3.64
N SER A 447 -2.05 41.23 3.91
CA SER A 447 -2.66 40.98 5.22
C SER A 447 -3.64 39.82 5.12
N ILE A 448 -3.54 38.87 6.05
CA ILE A 448 -4.44 37.71 6.16
C ILE A 448 -5.09 37.77 7.54
N ASP A 449 -6.38 38.06 7.56
CA ASP A 449 -7.23 38.11 8.75
C ASP A 449 -8.10 36.85 8.83
N LEU A 450 -8.11 36.16 9.99
CA LEU A 450 -8.91 34.96 10.25
C LEU A 450 -10.15 35.20 11.11
#